data_AF-A0A817XEJ7-F1
#
_entry.id   AF-A0A817XEJ7-F1
#
_cell.length_a   1.000
_cell.length_b   1.000
_cell.length_c   1.000
_cell.angle_alpha   90.00
_cell.angle_beta   90.00
_cell.angle_gamma   90.00
#
_symmetry.space_group_name_H-M   'P 1'
#
loop_
_entity.id
_entity.type
_entity.pdbx_description
1 polymer ?
#
loop_
_entity_poly.entity_id
_entity_poly.type
_entity_poly.pdbx_seq_one_letter_code
_entity_poly.pdbx_strand_id
1 'polypeptide(L)'
;MLKVDNNEEELFFSFLNLNREFFDVSFISFVYGLSISLKEGYLFKRSRDDYRGHSIFVRLPFLCDTCKFHHGRKWFVIKDSYMTYIRPDTFEIRFPMLVDRGFEIATGFRQAGTQHGIKITNLQRTLVLKCRNNRDAEEWTQHLFNLKEQSKSFFSATASRFNSFAPIREKQHAYWFINGKSYMEAVAKALLTAKEEVFITDWWLSPEIMMIRPSDDETFRLDNLLGKIADNGVRVYVLVFKEMSFAMGLNSLHTKRALIGKSKKGFIKVIRHPDHYPRGGVFLWSHHEKTVIIDQKIAFVGGIDLCFGRWDDDLMR
;
A
#
# COMPACT_ATOMS: atom_id res chain seq x y z
N MET A 1 9.08 -30.13 -0.05
CA MET A 1 8.74 -28.74 -0.44
C MET A 1 8.96 -28.66 -1.93
N LEU A 2 7.90 -28.80 -2.73
CA LEU A 2 8.00 -28.81 -4.18
C LEU A 2 8.46 -27.42 -4.62
N LYS A 3 9.66 -27.34 -5.22
CA LYS A 3 10.08 -26.16 -5.97
C LYS A 3 9.20 -26.13 -7.22
N VAL A 4 8.11 -25.37 -7.17
CA VAL A 4 7.32 -25.05 -8.35
C VAL A 4 8.20 -24.16 -9.20
N ASP A 5 8.42 -24.57 -10.45
CA ASP A 5 9.19 -23.80 -11.42
C ASP A 5 8.41 -22.50 -11.72
N ASN A 6 9.08 -21.35 -11.84
CA ASN A 6 8.41 -20.05 -12.00
C ASN A 6 7.43 -20.04 -13.19
N ASN A 7 7.69 -20.87 -14.22
CA ASN A 7 6.81 -21.04 -15.38
C ASN A 7 5.49 -21.74 -15.06
N GLU A 8 5.47 -22.72 -14.15
CA GLU A 8 4.23 -23.41 -13.77
C GLU A 8 3.32 -22.50 -12.93
N GLU A 9 3.91 -21.68 -12.07
CA GLU A 9 3.18 -20.70 -11.27
C GLU A 9 2.56 -19.60 -12.15
N GLU A 10 3.31 -19.10 -13.14
CA GLU A 10 2.78 -18.16 -14.14
C GLU A 10 1.65 -18.77 -14.97
N LEU A 11 1.79 -20.02 -15.42
CA LEU A 11 0.73 -20.74 -16.14
C LEU A 11 -0.52 -20.92 -15.28
N PHE A 12 -0.35 -21.29 -14.02
CA PHE A 12 -1.45 -21.45 -13.07
C PHE A 12 -2.20 -20.12 -12.85
N PHE A 13 -1.48 -19.02 -12.63
CA PHE A 13 -2.10 -17.71 -12.48
C PHE A 13 -2.75 -17.21 -13.77
N SER A 14 -2.17 -17.49 -14.93
CA SER A 14 -2.78 -17.20 -16.23
C SER A 14 -4.09 -17.98 -16.42
N PHE A 15 -4.08 -19.28 -16.10
CA PHE A 15 -5.28 -20.12 -16.14
C PHE A 15 -6.38 -19.60 -15.23
N LEU A 16 -6.06 -19.26 -13.98
CA LEU A 16 -7.03 -18.66 -13.05
C LEU A 16 -7.56 -17.33 -13.58
N ASN A 17 -6.71 -16.49 -14.16
CA ASN A 17 -7.12 -15.21 -14.71
C ASN A 17 -8.12 -15.34 -15.87
N LEU A 18 -7.96 -16.36 -16.72
CA LEU A 18 -8.86 -16.67 -17.82
C LEU A 18 -10.17 -17.33 -17.35
N ASN A 19 -10.13 -18.12 -16.28
CA ASN A 19 -11.25 -18.92 -15.79
C ASN A 19 -11.89 -18.41 -14.49
N ARG A 20 -11.52 -17.21 -14.02
CA ARG A 20 -11.96 -16.67 -12.72
C ARG A 20 -13.47 -16.59 -12.56
N GLU A 21 -14.20 -16.33 -13.63
CA GLU A 21 -15.66 -16.24 -13.60
C GLU A 21 -16.33 -17.61 -13.44
N PHE A 22 -15.66 -18.68 -13.85
CA PHE A 22 -16.17 -20.03 -13.68
C PHE A 22 -15.94 -20.54 -12.25
N PHE A 23 -14.77 -20.25 -11.67
CA PHE A 23 -14.41 -20.71 -10.33
C PHE A 23 -14.75 -19.72 -9.21
N ASP A 24 -15.21 -18.51 -9.55
CA ASP A 24 -15.38 -17.39 -8.62
C ASP A 24 -14.14 -17.08 -7.75
N VAL A 25 -12.95 -17.26 -8.34
CA VAL A 25 -11.65 -16.98 -7.69
C VAL A 25 -10.64 -16.38 -8.65
N SER A 26 -9.75 -15.55 -8.13
CA SER A 26 -8.59 -14.99 -8.84
C SER A 26 -7.28 -15.47 -8.24
N PHE A 27 -6.15 -15.17 -8.89
CA PHE A 27 -4.82 -15.51 -8.39
C PHE A 27 -4.56 -14.96 -6.97
N ILE A 28 -5.21 -13.86 -6.56
CA ILE A 28 -5.09 -13.28 -5.21
C ILE A 28 -5.53 -14.26 -4.12
N SER A 29 -6.43 -15.21 -4.43
CA SER A 29 -6.82 -16.28 -3.49
C SER A 29 -5.67 -17.24 -3.16
N PHE A 30 -4.63 -17.29 -3.98
CA PHE A 30 -3.57 -18.30 -3.89
C PHE A 30 -2.19 -17.70 -3.60
N VAL A 31 -2.10 -16.39 -3.36
CA VAL A 31 -0.85 -15.74 -2.96
C VAL A 31 -0.53 -16.14 -1.52
N TYR A 32 0.62 -16.79 -1.33
CA TYR A 32 1.09 -17.18 -0.01
C TYR A 32 1.20 -15.98 0.95
N GLY A 33 0.70 -16.16 2.17
CA GLY A 33 0.69 -15.12 3.21
C GLY A 33 -0.52 -14.17 3.16
N LEU A 34 -1.34 -14.22 2.12
CA LEU A 34 -2.65 -13.55 2.12
C LEU A 34 -3.73 -14.46 2.71
N SER A 35 -4.74 -13.83 3.31
CA SER A 35 -5.91 -14.51 3.84
C SER A 35 -6.80 -15.08 2.73
N ILE A 36 -7.69 -16.00 3.11
CA ILE A 36 -8.69 -16.57 2.21
C ILE A 36 -9.63 -15.45 1.74
N SER A 37 -10.00 -15.48 0.46
CA SER A 37 -11.01 -14.56 -0.07
C SER A 37 -12.38 -14.88 0.50
N LEU A 38 -13.02 -13.89 1.14
CA LEU A 38 -14.38 -14.00 1.67
C LEU A 38 -15.43 -13.98 0.55
N LYS A 39 -15.17 -13.21 -0.51
CA LYS A 39 -15.99 -13.14 -1.72
C LYS A 39 -15.18 -12.54 -2.87
N GLU A 40 -15.35 -13.09 -4.06
CA GLU A 40 -14.87 -12.49 -5.29
C GLU A 40 -16.00 -12.38 -6.31
N GLY A 41 -15.80 -11.54 -7.33
CA GLY A 41 -16.74 -11.46 -8.45
C GLY A 41 -16.76 -10.11 -9.14
N TYR A 42 -17.55 -10.01 -10.21
CA TYR A 42 -17.65 -8.77 -10.97
C TYR A 42 -18.62 -7.77 -10.33
N LEU A 43 -18.15 -6.54 -10.13
CA LEU A 43 -18.97 -5.37 -9.84
C LEU A 43 -18.63 -4.24 -10.81
N PHE A 44 -19.52 -3.26 -10.90
CA PHE A 44 -19.31 -2.07 -11.72
C PHE A 44 -18.91 -0.89 -10.83
N LYS A 45 -17.64 -0.49 -10.91
CA LYS A 45 -17.10 0.67 -10.17
C LYS A 45 -17.43 1.95 -10.92
N ARG A 46 -17.99 2.94 -10.21
CA ARG A 46 -18.21 4.28 -10.77
C ARG A 46 -16.88 5.03 -10.98
N SER A 47 -16.77 5.74 -12.10
CA SER A 47 -15.58 6.54 -12.43
C SER A 47 -15.48 7.79 -11.53
N ARG A 48 -14.26 8.15 -11.10
CA ARG A 48 -13.92 9.36 -10.33
C ARG A 48 -14.53 9.49 -8.93
N ASP A 49 -14.76 8.38 -8.23
CA ASP A 49 -15.20 8.40 -6.82
C ASP A 49 -14.13 8.93 -5.85
N ASP A 50 -12.90 9.10 -6.34
CA ASP A 50 -11.68 9.24 -5.58
C ASP A 50 -11.42 10.66 -5.04
N TYR A 51 -12.07 11.71 -5.58
CA TYR A 51 -11.99 13.09 -5.09
C TYR A 51 -13.25 13.84 -5.53
N ARG A 52 -13.99 14.46 -4.58
CA ARG A 52 -15.14 15.37 -4.78
C ARG A 52 -15.55 15.55 -6.25
N GLY A 53 -16.22 14.54 -6.81
CA GLY A 53 -16.55 14.52 -8.22
C GLY A 53 -17.63 15.57 -8.51
N HIS A 54 -17.25 16.69 -9.11
CA HIS A 54 -18.22 17.58 -9.72
C HIS A 54 -18.81 16.91 -10.96
N SER A 55 -20.14 16.85 -11.01
CA SER A 55 -20.89 16.44 -12.20
C SER A 55 -20.44 17.28 -13.40
N ILE A 56 -20.02 16.64 -14.49
CA ILE A 56 -19.65 17.33 -15.74
C ILE A 56 -20.89 17.81 -16.53
N PHE A 57 -22.10 17.44 -16.11
CA PHE A 57 -23.31 17.82 -16.84
C PHE A 57 -24.38 18.42 -15.93
N VAL A 58 -24.83 19.63 -16.29
CA VAL A 58 -26.14 20.18 -15.92
C VAL A 58 -27.19 19.46 -16.76
N ARG A 59 -27.64 18.27 -16.32
CA ARG A 59 -28.78 17.57 -16.94
C ARG A 59 -29.68 16.95 -15.88
N LEU A 60 -30.99 16.96 -16.20
CA LEU A 60 -32.14 16.73 -15.32
C LEU A 60 -31.96 15.56 -14.32
N PRO A 61 -32.38 15.70 -13.05
CA PRO A 61 -31.89 14.84 -11.97
C PRO A 61 -32.41 13.39 -11.97
N PHE A 62 -33.36 13.00 -12.82
CA PHE A 62 -34.24 11.87 -12.48
C PHE A 62 -34.29 10.66 -13.44
N LEU A 63 -33.66 10.66 -14.63
CA LEU A 63 -33.99 9.59 -15.61
C LEU A 63 -32.94 8.52 -15.91
N CYS A 64 -31.63 8.71 -15.69
CA CYS A 64 -30.66 7.69 -16.11
C CYS A 64 -29.32 7.76 -15.39
N ASP A 65 -29.07 6.80 -14.49
CA ASP A 65 -27.82 6.61 -13.76
C ASP A 65 -26.64 6.26 -14.70
N THR A 66 -26.88 5.39 -15.69
CA THR A 66 -25.91 5.00 -16.73
C THR A 66 -25.47 6.18 -17.61
N CYS A 67 -26.31 7.21 -17.72
CA CYS A 67 -26.06 8.38 -18.55
C CYS A 67 -25.28 9.48 -17.79
N LYS A 68 -25.29 9.45 -16.45
CA LYS A 68 -24.58 10.43 -15.60
C LYS A 68 -23.17 9.99 -15.25
N PHE A 69 -22.97 8.69 -15.04
CA PHE A 69 -21.70 8.17 -14.58
C PHE A 69 -21.28 6.93 -15.37
N HIS A 70 -20.04 6.94 -15.83
CA HIS A 70 -19.42 5.75 -16.38
C HIS A 70 -19.15 4.75 -15.25
N HIS A 71 -19.60 3.52 -15.44
CA HIS A 71 -19.35 2.42 -14.51
C HIS A 71 -18.50 1.35 -15.20
N GLY A 72 -17.26 1.18 -14.75
CA GLY A 72 -16.34 0.19 -15.31
C GLY A 72 -16.50 -1.15 -14.60
N ARG A 73 -16.67 -2.24 -15.36
CA ARG A 73 -16.62 -3.61 -14.83
C ARG A 73 -15.22 -3.89 -14.25
N LYS A 74 -15.16 -4.42 -13.03
CA LYS A 74 -13.94 -4.79 -12.30
C LYS A 74 -14.18 -6.09 -11.53
N TRP A 75 -13.13 -6.87 -11.31
CA TRP A 75 -13.20 -8.06 -10.47
C TRP A 75 -12.82 -7.69 -9.05
N PHE A 76 -13.79 -7.69 -8.13
CA PHE A 76 -13.56 -7.35 -6.74
C PHE A 76 -13.19 -8.58 -5.93
N VAL A 77 -12.33 -8.37 -4.92
CA VAL A 77 -11.87 -9.37 -3.97
C VAL A 77 -12.01 -8.79 -2.58
N ILE A 78 -12.81 -9.45 -1.74
CA ILE A 78 -12.93 -9.15 -0.30
C ILE A 78 -12.05 -10.14 0.45
N LYS A 79 -11.09 -9.62 1.22
CA LYS A 79 -10.27 -10.36 2.16
C LYS A 79 -10.77 -10.12 3.59
N ASP A 80 -10.07 -10.65 4.58
CA ASP A 80 -10.39 -10.52 6.01
C ASP A 80 -10.14 -9.13 6.63
N SER A 81 -9.35 -8.30 5.97
CA SER A 81 -8.88 -6.99 6.50
C SER A 81 -8.98 -5.84 5.48
N TYR A 82 -9.26 -6.17 4.21
CA TYR A 82 -9.35 -5.19 3.14
C TYR A 82 -10.20 -5.71 1.97
N MET A 83 -10.50 -4.83 1.04
CA MET A 83 -10.97 -5.21 -0.29
C MET A 83 -10.08 -4.62 -1.36
N THR A 84 -10.03 -5.23 -2.53
CA THR A 84 -9.34 -4.67 -3.70
C THR A 84 -10.10 -5.04 -4.96
N TYR A 85 -9.66 -4.51 -6.10
CA TYR A 85 -10.17 -4.96 -7.38
C TYR A 85 -9.08 -5.12 -8.42
N ILE A 86 -9.29 -6.04 -9.34
CA ILE A 86 -8.43 -6.34 -10.46
C ILE A 86 -9.05 -5.73 -11.72
N ARG A 87 -8.21 -5.11 -12.55
CA ARG A 87 -8.61 -4.71 -13.89
C ARG A 87 -8.80 -5.95 -14.76
N PRO A 88 -9.98 -6.16 -15.38
CA PRO A 88 -10.27 -7.38 -16.12
C PRO A 88 -9.34 -7.64 -17.30
N ASP A 89 -8.81 -6.57 -17.89
CA ASP A 89 -7.99 -6.49 -19.10
C ASP A 89 -6.49 -6.59 -18.81
N THR A 90 -6.00 -5.86 -17.81
CA THR A 90 -4.55 -5.82 -17.51
C THR A 90 -4.13 -6.72 -16.36
N PHE A 91 -5.09 -7.32 -15.65
CA PHE A 91 -4.88 -8.08 -14.41
C PHE A 91 -4.16 -7.31 -13.29
N GLU A 92 -4.07 -5.99 -13.43
CA GLU A 92 -3.48 -5.15 -12.40
C GLU A 92 -4.41 -5.08 -11.18
N ILE A 93 -3.85 -5.38 -10.02
CA ILE A 93 -4.46 -5.11 -8.73
C ILE A 93 -4.48 -3.59 -8.52
N ARG A 94 -5.63 -3.06 -8.14
CA ARG A 94 -5.81 -1.63 -7.90
C ARG A 94 -6.36 -1.40 -6.50
N PHE A 95 -5.66 -0.50 -5.79
CA PHE A 95 -6.05 0.14 -4.55
C PHE A 95 -6.76 -0.79 -3.54
N PRO A 96 -5.99 -1.53 -2.72
CA PRO A 96 -6.52 -2.11 -1.50
C PRO A 96 -7.17 -1.02 -0.62
N MET A 97 -8.46 -1.16 -0.35
CA MET A 97 -9.23 -0.33 0.57
C MET A 97 -9.30 -1.09 1.90
N LEU A 98 -8.54 -0.59 2.88
CA LEU A 98 -8.49 -1.15 4.22
C LEU A 98 -9.77 -0.84 5.00
N VAL A 99 -10.13 -1.75 5.89
CA VAL A 99 -11.12 -1.48 6.93
C VAL A 99 -10.47 -0.59 7.98
N ASP A 100 -11.04 0.59 8.20
CA ASP A 100 -10.63 1.53 9.24
C ASP A 100 -11.85 2.02 10.04
N ARG A 101 -11.65 2.92 11.00
CA ARG A 101 -12.75 3.47 11.82
C ARG A 101 -13.81 4.22 11.02
N GLY A 102 -13.48 4.72 9.83
CA GLY A 102 -14.40 5.37 8.91
C GLY A 102 -15.05 4.39 7.93
N PHE A 103 -14.83 3.08 8.07
CA PHE A 103 -15.35 2.06 7.17
C PHE A 103 -16.88 1.95 7.30
N GLU A 104 -17.60 2.56 6.38
CA GLU A 104 -19.05 2.63 6.34
C GLU A 104 -19.59 2.05 5.04
N ILE A 105 -20.70 1.32 5.15
CA ILE A 105 -21.38 0.68 4.03
C ILE A 105 -22.80 1.22 3.99
N ALA A 106 -23.21 1.72 2.84
CA ALA A 106 -24.54 2.24 2.60
C ALA A 106 -25.11 1.65 1.30
N THR A 107 -26.40 1.30 1.28
CA THR A 107 -26.99 0.51 0.20
C THR A 107 -28.23 1.16 -0.41
N GLY A 108 -28.45 0.88 -1.68
CA GLY A 108 -29.63 1.32 -2.42
C GLY A 108 -29.50 2.73 -3.00
N PHE A 109 -30.44 3.07 -3.89
CA PHE A 109 -30.35 4.26 -4.73
C PHE A 109 -30.24 5.56 -3.93
N ARG A 110 -31.00 5.71 -2.84
CA ARG A 110 -31.03 6.94 -2.03
C ARG A 110 -29.69 7.24 -1.37
N GLN A 111 -28.96 6.22 -0.92
CA GLN A 111 -27.71 6.38 -0.18
C GLN A 111 -26.47 6.29 -1.08
N ALA A 112 -26.47 5.35 -2.03
CA ALA A 112 -25.35 5.13 -2.94
C ALA A 112 -25.39 6.03 -4.19
N GLY A 113 -26.56 6.56 -4.55
CA GLY A 113 -26.76 7.39 -5.73
C GLY A 113 -26.76 6.62 -7.06
N THR A 114 -26.86 5.29 -7.01
CA THR A 114 -26.93 4.38 -8.18
C THR A 114 -27.89 3.21 -7.88
N GLN A 115 -28.57 2.69 -8.91
CA GLN A 115 -29.49 1.56 -8.75
C GLN A 115 -28.72 0.29 -8.38
N HIS A 116 -29.26 -0.51 -7.45
CA HIS A 116 -28.57 -1.69 -6.89
C HIS A 116 -27.17 -1.34 -6.34
N GLY A 117 -27.05 -0.12 -5.81
CA GLY A 117 -25.79 0.48 -5.42
C GLY A 117 -25.32 0.10 -4.04
N ILE A 118 -24.01 -0.02 -3.89
CA ILE A 118 -23.30 -0.10 -2.62
C ILE A 118 -22.29 1.05 -2.60
N LYS A 119 -22.37 1.90 -1.58
CA LYS A 119 -21.39 2.95 -1.29
C LYS A 119 -20.57 2.53 -0.09
N ILE A 120 -19.26 2.48 -0.27
CA ILE A 120 -18.30 2.12 0.76
C ILE A 120 -17.42 3.35 0.99
N THR A 121 -17.26 3.75 2.24
CA THR A 121 -16.42 4.90 2.61
C THR A 121 -15.41 4.44 3.65
N ASN A 122 -14.19 4.98 3.62
CA ASN A 122 -13.21 4.84 4.70
C ASN A 122 -12.51 6.21 4.89
N LEU A 123 -11.49 6.30 5.75
CA LEU A 123 -10.80 7.59 6.00
C LEU A 123 -10.07 8.14 4.76
N GLN A 124 -9.73 7.27 3.80
CA GLN A 124 -9.00 7.66 2.60
C GLN A 124 -9.92 8.05 1.45
N ARG A 125 -11.05 7.35 1.24
CA ARG A 125 -11.87 7.55 0.04
C ARG A 125 -13.31 7.06 0.19
N THR A 126 -14.11 7.40 -0.82
CA THR A 126 -15.41 6.79 -1.08
C THR A 126 -15.34 5.98 -2.37
N LEU A 127 -16.04 4.85 -2.40
CA LEU A 127 -16.19 3.96 -3.53
C LEU A 127 -17.68 3.72 -3.76
N VAL A 128 -18.16 3.90 -4.99
CA VAL A 128 -19.55 3.59 -5.36
C VAL A 128 -19.56 2.47 -6.39
N LEU A 129 -20.23 1.38 -6.01
CA LEU A 129 -20.35 0.15 -6.77
C LEU A 129 -21.80 -0.05 -7.18
N LYS A 130 -21.99 -0.58 -8.39
CA LYS A 130 -23.27 -0.99 -8.92
C LYS A 130 -23.28 -2.51 -9.11
N CYS A 131 -24.29 -3.16 -8.53
CA CYS A 131 -24.51 -4.60 -8.61
C CYS A 131 -25.49 -4.94 -9.75
N ARG A 132 -25.65 -6.22 -10.06
CA ARG A 132 -26.53 -6.68 -11.15
C ARG A 132 -28.01 -6.48 -10.81
N ASN A 133 -28.38 -6.74 -9.57
CA ASN A 133 -29.74 -6.63 -9.04
C ASN A 133 -29.71 -6.46 -7.52
N ASN A 134 -30.88 -6.35 -6.87
CA ASN A 134 -30.96 -6.17 -5.42
C ASN A 134 -30.41 -7.36 -4.63
N ARG A 135 -30.63 -8.59 -5.09
CA ARG A 135 -30.13 -9.80 -4.41
C ARG A 135 -28.60 -9.84 -4.40
N ASP A 136 -27.98 -9.53 -5.53
CA ASP A 136 -26.52 -9.40 -5.65
C ASP A 136 -26.00 -8.29 -4.72
N ALA A 137 -26.69 -7.14 -4.67
CA ALA A 137 -26.33 -6.07 -3.74
C ALA A 137 -26.44 -6.48 -2.27
N GLU A 138 -27.48 -7.22 -1.88
CA GLU A 138 -27.66 -7.76 -0.53
C GLU A 138 -26.55 -8.73 -0.15
N GLU A 139 -26.21 -9.67 -1.05
CA GLU A 139 -25.14 -10.66 -0.83
C GLU A 139 -23.79 -9.97 -0.63
N TRP A 140 -23.37 -9.09 -1.55
CA TRP A 140 -22.12 -8.34 -1.40
C TRP A 140 -22.10 -7.54 -0.09
N THR A 141 -23.21 -6.90 0.26
CA THR A 141 -23.33 -6.11 1.49
C THR A 141 -23.15 -6.98 2.74
N GLN A 142 -23.71 -8.19 2.77
CA GLN A 142 -23.51 -9.13 3.87
C GLN A 142 -22.03 -9.50 4.06
N HIS A 143 -21.30 -9.79 2.98
CA HIS A 143 -19.86 -10.07 3.06
C HIS A 143 -19.05 -8.87 3.54
N LEU A 144 -19.45 -7.65 3.17
CA LEU A 144 -18.81 -6.42 3.65
C LEU A 144 -19.05 -6.16 5.13
N PHE A 145 -20.26 -6.44 5.62
CA PHE A 145 -20.52 -6.37 7.06
C PHE A 145 -19.73 -7.44 7.82
N ASN A 146 -19.64 -8.66 7.31
CA ASN A 146 -18.82 -9.71 7.91
C ASN A 146 -17.34 -9.31 7.98
N LEU A 147 -16.79 -8.74 6.89
CA LEU A 147 -15.44 -8.16 6.86
C LEU A 147 -15.27 -7.11 7.98
N LYS A 148 -16.20 -6.15 8.07
CA LYS A 148 -16.15 -5.08 9.08
C LYS A 148 -16.18 -5.65 10.50
N GLU A 149 -17.02 -6.64 10.76
CA GLU A 149 -17.13 -7.28 12.08
C GLU A 149 -15.85 -8.05 12.45
N GLN A 150 -15.29 -8.85 11.52
CA GLN A 150 -14.03 -9.58 11.75
C GLN A 150 -12.84 -8.62 12.00
N SER A 151 -12.84 -7.49 11.31
CA SER A 151 -11.80 -6.47 11.41
C SER A 151 -11.79 -5.70 12.74
N LYS A 152 -12.85 -5.80 13.58
CA LYS A 152 -12.90 -5.13 14.91
C LYS A 152 -11.80 -5.61 15.86
N SER A 153 -11.26 -6.80 15.63
CA SER A 153 -10.12 -7.33 16.38
C SER A 153 -8.81 -6.57 16.08
N PHE A 154 -8.69 -5.98 14.89
CA PHE A 154 -7.49 -5.27 14.42
C PHE A 154 -7.64 -3.74 14.51
N PHE A 155 -8.84 -3.24 14.22
CA PHE A 155 -9.15 -1.81 14.18
C PHE A 155 -10.27 -1.51 15.16
N SER A 156 -9.98 -0.65 16.15
CA SER A 156 -11.00 -0.24 17.10
C SER A 156 -12.14 0.49 16.39
N ALA A 157 -13.37 0.07 16.66
CA ALA A 157 -14.56 0.78 16.23
C ALA A 157 -14.71 2.14 16.92
N THR A 158 -14.08 2.32 18.09
CA THR A 158 -14.05 3.59 18.82
C THR A 158 -12.82 4.41 18.44
N ALA A 159 -12.97 5.74 18.49
CA ALA A 159 -11.85 6.63 18.25
C ALA A 159 -10.73 6.36 19.28
N SER A 160 -9.55 6.03 18.78
CA SER A 160 -8.35 5.96 19.61
C SER A 160 -7.98 7.36 20.11
N ARG A 161 -7.14 7.43 21.15
CA ARG A 161 -6.60 8.69 21.68
C ARG A 161 -6.10 9.58 20.53
N PHE A 162 -6.45 10.87 20.56
CA PHE A 162 -6.14 11.87 19.53
C PHE A 162 -6.70 11.57 18.13
N ASN A 163 -7.77 10.77 18.02
CA ASN A 163 -8.35 10.32 16.75
C ASN A 163 -7.36 9.54 15.87
N SER A 164 -6.33 8.93 16.48
CA SER A 164 -5.37 8.07 15.80
C SER A 164 -6.07 6.88 15.13
N PHE A 165 -5.53 6.44 13.99
CA PHE A 165 -5.98 5.20 13.36
C PHE A 165 -5.54 3.96 14.17
N ALA A 166 -4.44 4.06 14.91
CA ALA A 166 -3.89 2.98 15.73
C ALA A 166 -4.31 3.13 17.21
N PRO A 167 -4.73 2.04 17.88
CA PRO A 167 -5.05 2.04 19.30
C PRO A 167 -3.79 2.09 20.17
N ILE A 168 -3.97 2.36 21.47
CA ILE A 168 -2.88 2.25 22.45
C ILE A 168 -2.48 0.79 22.58
N ARG A 169 -1.17 0.50 22.46
CA ARG A 169 -0.60 -0.82 22.73
C ARG A 169 0.23 -0.74 24.01
N GLU A 170 -0.20 -1.44 25.04
CA GLU A 170 0.51 -1.46 26.32
C GLU A 170 1.69 -2.45 26.28
N LYS A 171 2.63 -2.29 27.22
CA LYS A 171 3.77 -3.22 27.44
C LYS A 171 4.62 -3.46 26.19
N GLN A 172 4.78 -2.45 25.35
CA GLN A 172 5.65 -2.52 24.18
C GLN A 172 7.09 -2.16 24.56
N HIS A 173 8.05 -2.84 23.96
CA HIS A 173 9.46 -2.44 24.05
C HIS A 173 9.69 -1.22 23.15
N ALA A 174 10.21 -0.15 23.72
CA ALA A 174 10.60 1.06 23.00
C ALA A 174 12.02 1.46 23.40
N TYR A 175 12.78 1.92 22.43
CA TYR A 175 14.13 2.45 22.61
C TYR A 175 14.23 3.78 21.88
N TRP A 176 14.95 4.74 22.44
CA TRP A 176 15.17 6.03 21.81
C TRP A 176 16.63 6.16 21.38
N PHE A 177 16.86 6.87 20.27
CA PHE A 177 18.18 7.16 19.76
C PHE A 177 18.41 8.67 19.79
N ILE A 178 19.57 9.08 20.26
CA ILE A 178 20.09 10.43 20.09
C ILE A 178 21.12 10.36 18.95
N ASN A 179 20.99 11.29 18.00
CA ASN A 179 21.86 11.44 16.82
C ASN A 179 21.83 10.26 15.82
N GLY A 180 22.43 10.50 14.66
CA GLY A 180 22.42 9.57 13.53
C GLY A 180 23.27 8.32 13.73
N LYS A 181 24.38 8.40 14.47
CA LYS A 181 25.32 7.28 14.64
C LYS A 181 24.66 6.06 15.26
N SER A 182 24.04 6.23 16.44
CA SER A 182 23.41 5.12 17.17
C SER A 182 22.18 4.57 16.43
N TYR A 183 21.40 5.47 15.82
CA TYR A 183 20.23 5.12 15.00
C TYR A 183 20.60 4.29 13.77
N MET A 184 21.52 4.79 12.93
CA MET A 184 21.90 4.11 11.68
C MET A 184 22.58 2.77 11.95
N GLU A 185 23.39 2.67 13.01
CA GLU A 185 23.99 1.40 13.43
C GLU A 185 22.93 0.37 13.86
N ALA A 186 21.93 0.80 14.63
CA ALA A 186 20.83 -0.07 15.04
C ALA A 186 19.97 -0.52 13.85
N VAL A 187 19.68 0.38 12.91
CA VAL A 187 18.99 0.06 11.65
C VAL A 187 19.80 -0.97 10.86
N ALA A 188 21.11 -0.77 10.66
CA ALA A 188 21.95 -1.71 9.94
C ALA A 188 21.95 -3.12 10.56
N LYS A 189 22.07 -3.21 11.89
CA LYS A 189 22.01 -4.48 12.61
C LYS A 189 20.64 -5.16 12.48
N ALA A 190 19.55 -4.41 12.56
CA ALA A 190 18.21 -4.94 12.39
C ALA A 190 17.93 -5.40 10.95
N LEU A 191 18.45 -4.71 9.94
CA LEU A 191 18.33 -5.15 8.55
C LEU A 191 18.97 -6.53 8.34
N LEU A 192 20.12 -6.79 8.97
CA LEU A 192 20.80 -8.09 8.87
C LEU A 192 20.02 -9.26 9.50
N THR A 193 19.04 -8.98 10.37
CA THR A 193 18.19 -10.04 10.96
C THR A 193 16.92 -10.32 10.15
N ALA A 194 16.59 -9.48 9.16
CA ALA A 194 15.37 -9.57 8.35
C ALA A 194 15.24 -10.93 7.65
N LYS A 195 14.01 -11.46 7.59
CA LYS A 195 13.70 -12.77 7.00
C LYS A 195 12.67 -12.72 5.88
N GLU A 196 11.74 -11.78 5.92
CA GLU A 196 10.56 -11.78 5.05
C GLU A 196 10.48 -10.48 4.28
N GLU A 197 10.46 -9.35 4.98
CA GLU A 197 10.22 -8.06 4.35
C GLU A 197 10.81 -6.87 5.10
N VAL A 198 11.18 -5.85 4.33
CA VAL A 198 11.63 -4.57 4.84
C VAL A 198 10.86 -3.47 4.13
N PHE A 199 10.23 -2.58 4.90
CA PHE A 199 9.58 -1.37 4.40
C PHE A 199 10.41 -0.14 4.80
N ILE A 200 10.71 0.73 3.84
CA ILE A 200 11.44 1.98 4.09
C ILE A 200 10.63 3.14 3.53
N THR A 201 10.45 4.18 4.34
CA THR A 201 9.94 5.49 3.90
C THR A 201 10.98 6.54 4.22
N ASP A 202 11.24 7.45 3.28
CA ASP A 202 12.15 8.58 3.50
C ASP A 202 11.71 9.78 2.65
N TRP A 203 11.92 10.98 3.20
CA TRP A 203 11.81 12.20 2.41
C TRP A 203 13.00 12.33 1.46
N TRP A 204 14.18 11.96 1.94
CA TRP A 204 15.39 11.86 1.12
C TRP A 204 16.20 10.63 1.52
N LEU A 205 16.51 9.76 0.57
CA LEU A 205 17.32 8.56 0.81
C LEU A 205 18.53 8.58 -0.12
N SER A 206 19.73 8.46 0.45
CA SER A 206 20.99 8.38 -0.28
C SER A 206 21.52 6.95 -0.21
N PRO A 207 21.43 6.14 -1.29
CA PRO A 207 21.78 4.72 -1.24
C PRO A 207 23.23 4.44 -0.81
N GLU A 208 24.15 5.35 -1.10
CA GLU A 208 25.59 5.15 -0.93
C GLU A 208 26.13 5.60 0.44
N ILE A 209 25.28 5.85 1.44
CA ILE A 209 25.75 6.18 2.78
C ILE A 209 26.29 4.95 3.52
N MET A 210 27.39 5.16 4.26
CA MET A 210 27.87 4.20 5.25
C MET A 210 27.02 4.30 6.52
N MET A 211 26.36 3.19 6.88
CA MET A 211 25.47 3.09 8.03
C MET A 211 26.22 2.95 9.36
N ILE A 212 27.40 2.31 9.33
CA ILE A 212 28.30 2.14 10.47
C ILE A 212 29.62 2.82 10.15
N ARG A 213 30.11 3.68 11.05
CA ARG A 213 31.36 4.43 10.88
C ARG A 213 32.17 4.50 12.18
N PRO A 214 33.51 4.56 12.09
CA PRO A 214 34.31 4.32 10.89
C PRO A 214 34.23 2.85 10.47
N SER A 215 34.20 2.57 9.18
CA SER A 215 34.24 1.22 8.64
C SER A 215 34.71 1.27 7.19
N ASP A 216 35.65 0.41 6.84
CA ASP A 216 36.06 0.16 5.45
C ASP A 216 35.29 -1.00 4.81
N ASP A 217 34.42 -1.65 5.59
CA ASP A 217 33.59 -2.75 5.11
C ASP A 217 32.37 -2.19 4.37
N GLU A 218 32.51 -2.09 3.04
CA GLU A 218 31.47 -1.68 2.11
C GLU A 218 30.15 -2.46 2.26
N THR A 219 30.13 -3.63 2.92
CA THR A 219 28.87 -4.31 3.20
C THR A 219 27.95 -3.51 4.10
N PHE A 220 28.46 -2.55 4.88
CA PHE A 220 27.65 -1.63 5.71
C PHE A 220 27.17 -0.38 4.97
N ARG A 221 27.46 -0.24 3.68
CA ARG A 221 26.80 0.77 2.84
C ARG A 221 25.35 0.37 2.63
N LEU A 222 24.42 1.33 2.75
CA LEU A 222 22.97 1.04 2.77
C LEU A 222 22.52 0.22 1.56
N ASP A 223 22.89 0.62 0.35
CA ASP A 223 22.56 -0.08 -0.88
C ASP A 223 23.10 -1.52 -0.94
N ASN A 224 24.30 -1.77 -0.40
CA ASN A 224 24.92 -3.08 -0.32
C ASN A 224 24.22 -3.96 0.75
N LEU A 225 23.86 -3.40 1.91
CA LEU A 225 23.04 -4.09 2.94
C LEU A 225 21.70 -4.54 2.35
N LEU A 226 20.98 -3.62 1.70
CA LEU A 226 19.68 -3.91 1.10
C LEU A 226 19.80 -4.94 -0.04
N GLY A 227 20.82 -4.82 -0.89
CA GLY A 227 21.12 -5.82 -1.92
C GLY A 227 21.36 -7.21 -1.33
N LYS A 228 22.18 -7.29 -0.26
CA LYS A 228 22.51 -8.55 0.43
C LYS A 228 21.27 -9.25 1.00
N ILE A 229 20.43 -8.52 1.74
CA ILE A 229 19.22 -9.12 2.33
C ILE A 229 18.21 -9.50 1.24
N ALA A 230 18.12 -8.71 0.17
CA ALA A 230 17.23 -9.01 -0.95
C ALA A 230 17.67 -10.26 -1.70
N ASP A 231 18.97 -10.42 -1.94
CA ASP A 231 19.52 -11.62 -2.56
C ASP A 231 19.38 -12.86 -1.65
N ASN A 232 19.25 -12.67 -0.34
CA ASN A 232 18.92 -13.73 0.63
C ASN A 232 17.42 -14.05 0.73
N GLY A 233 16.56 -13.37 -0.05
CA GLY A 233 15.14 -13.69 -0.15
C GLY A 233 14.20 -12.70 0.55
N VAL A 234 14.74 -11.65 1.19
CA VAL A 234 13.94 -10.60 1.84
C VAL A 234 13.35 -9.67 0.78
N ARG A 235 12.05 -9.37 0.85
CA ARG A 235 11.43 -8.38 -0.06
C ARG A 235 11.58 -6.98 0.52
N VAL A 236 12.22 -6.09 -0.24
CA VAL A 236 12.45 -4.71 0.21
C VAL A 236 11.56 -3.77 -0.58
N TYR A 237 10.71 -3.02 0.10
CA TYR A 237 9.87 -2.01 -0.52
C TYR A 237 10.21 -0.64 0.02
N VAL A 238 10.47 0.29 -0.89
CA VAL A 238 10.90 1.64 -0.56
C VAL A 238 9.91 2.64 -1.15
N LEU A 239 9.38 3.53 -0.32
CA LEU A 239 8.62 4.71 -0.73
C LEU A 239 9.46 5.96 -0.46
N VAL A 240 9.83 6.68 -1.51
CA VAL A 240 10.54 7.96 -1.38
C VAL A 240 9.71 9.09 -1.93
N PHE A 241 9.86 10.27 -1.33
CA PHE A 241 9.28 11.49 -1.88
C PHE A 241 9.80 11.74 -3.30
N LYS A 242 8.86 11.93 -4.23
CA LYS A 242 9.18 12.40 -5.59
C LYS A 242 9.20 13.93 -5.55
N GLU A 243 10.39 14.47 -5.68
CA GLU A 243 10.65 15.89 -5.69
C GLU A 243 10.34 16.54 -7.05
N MET A 244 10.06 17.84 -7.02
CA MET A 244 10.15 18.68 -8.21
C MET A 244 11.64 18.96 -8.49
N SER A 245 12.22 18.22 -9.44
CA SER A 245 13.67 18.21 -9.68
C SER A 245 14.28 19.58 -10.05
N PHE A 246 13.48 20.52 -10.53
CA PHE A 246 13.93 21.90 -10.79
C PHE A 246 14.01 22.76 -9.52
N ALA A 247 13.34 22.36 -8.44
CA ALA A 247 13.27 23.09 -7.18
C ALA A 247 14.11 22.43 -6.06
N MET A 248 14.37 21.12 -6.16
CA MET A 248 15.05 20.35 -5.10
C MET A 248 16.05 19.36 -5.67
N GLY A 249 17.22 19.27 -5.04
CA GLY A 249 18.34 18.41 -5.45
C GLY A 249 18.35 17.00 -4.82
N LEU A 250 17.20 16.46 -4.40
CA LEU A 250 17.16 15.16 -3.69
C LEU A 250 17.52 13.97 -4.61
N ASN A 251 17.19 14.08 -5.89
CA ASN A 251 17.45 13.08 -6.92
C ASN A 251 16.85 11.70 -6.61
N SER A 252 15.54 11.65 -6.28
CA SER A 252 14.86 10.39 -5.95
C SER A 252 14.87 9.39 -7.12
N LEU A 253 15.06 9.86 -8.36
CA LEU A 253 15.22 9.01 -9.52
C LEU A 253 16.53 8.20 -9.47
N HIS A 254 17.63 8.83 -9.05
CA HIS A 254 18.89 8.12 -8.78
C HIS A 254 18.68 7.06 -7.71
N THR A 255 18.11 7.43 -6.57
CA THR A 255 17.79 6.50 -5.47
C THR A 255 17.03 5.27 -5.96
N LYS A 256 15.97 5.47 -6.75
CA LYS A 256 15.19 4.38 -7.34
C LYS A 256 16.05 3.46 -8.21
N ARG A 257 16.86 4.04 -9.11
CA ARG A 257 17.69 3.26 -10.04
C ARG A 257 18.79 2.48 -9.32
N ALA A 258 19.49 3.14 -8.41
CA ALA A 258 20.56 2.54 -7.62
C ALA A 258 20.06 1.35 -6.80
N LEU A 259 18.96 1.51 -6.06
CA LEU A 259 18.42 0.44 -5.21
C LEU A 259 17.84 -0.73 -6.02
N ILE A 260 17.08 -0.47 -7.08
CA ILE A 260 16.55 -1.56 -7.93
C ILE A 260 17.70 -2.35 -8.55
N GLY A 261 18.78 -1.68 -8.95
CA GLY A 261 19.98 -2.31 -9.52
C GLY A 261 20.78 -3.19 -8.56
N LYS A 262 20.51 -3.13 -7.24
CA LYS A 262 21.27 -3.87 -6.22
C LYS A 262 20.79 -5.29 -5.96
N SER A 263 19.54 -5.62 -6.32
CA SER A 263 19.00 -6.97 -6.14
C SER A 263 19.08 -7.77 -7.43
N LYS A 264 19.84 -8.86 -7.42
CA LYS A 264 19.93 -9.79 -8.55
C LYS A 264 18.61 -10.53 -8.78
N LYS A 265 17.84 -10.74 -7.70
CA LYS A 265 16.52 -11.41 -7.72
C LYS A 265 15.36 -10.44 -7.99
N GLY A 266 15.62 -9.14 -8.12
CA GLY A 266 14.57 -8.13 -8.33
C GLY A 266 13.63 -7.95 -7.14
N PHE A 267 14.08 -8.28 -5.92
CA PHE A 267 13.30 -8.23 -4.68
C PHE A 267 13.30 -6.84 -4.01
N ILE A 268 14.01 -5.87 -4.58
CA ILE A 268 13.92 -4.46 -4.19
C ILE A 268 12.94 -3.74 -5.13
N LYS A 269 11.88 -3.17 -4.59
CA LYS A 269 10.89 -2.36 -5.31
C LYS A 269 10.88 -0.93 -4.76
N VAL A 270 10.97 0.07 -5.64
CA VAL A 270 10.98 1.49 -5.23
C VAL A 270 9.86 2.26 -5.93
N ILE A 271 9.01 2.88 -5.11
CA ILE A 271 7.95 3.80 -5.51
C ILE A 271 8.37 5.23 -5.19
N ARG A 272 8.06 6.15 -6.10
CA ARG A 272 8.24 7.59 -5.90
C ARG A 272 6.87 8.25 -6.01
N HIS A 273 6.51 9.10 -5.05
CA HIS A 273 5.22 9.80 -5.03
C HIS A 273 5.38 11.16 -4.33
N PRO A 274 4.61 12.22 -4.71
CA PRO A 274 3.53 12.27 -5.70
C PRO A 274 3.97 12.54 -7.13
N ASP A 275 3.09 12.27 -8.09
CA ASP A 275 3.24 12.78 -9.45
C ASP A 275 2.75 14.24 -9.55
N HIS A 276 3.50 15.08 -10.25
CA HIS A 276 3.28 16.53 -10.36
C HIS A 276 2.66 16.91 -11.72
N TYR A 277 1.43 16.49 -11.99
CA TYR A 277 0.75 16.86 -13.25
C TYR A 277 -0.02 18.19 -13.12
N PRO A 278 -0.07 19.04 -14.17
CA PRO A 278 -0.59 20.41 -14.08
C PRO A 278 -2.05 20.58 -13.60
N ARG A 279 -2.90 19.55 -13.73
CA ARG A 279 -4.35 19.62 -13.43
C ARG A 279 -4.77 18.82 -12.19
N GLY A 280 -3.90 18.69 -11.19
CA GLY A 280 -4.25 18.03 -9.93
C GLY A 280 -3.12 17.28 -9.23
N GLY A 281 -1.88 17.44 -9.68
CA GLY A 281 -0.71 16.96 -8.93
C GLY A 281 -0.56 17.69 -7.60
N VAL A 282 0.16 17.04 -6.68
CA VAL A 282 0.52 17.62 -5.37
C VAL A 282 1.86 18.32 -5.52
N PHE A 283 1.91 19.65 -5.30
CA PHE A 283 3.13 20.45 -5.54
C PHE A 283 3.80 20.96 -4.26
N LEU A 284 3.02 21.21 -3.20
CA LEU A 284 3.53 21.85 -1.97
C LEU A 284 3.72 20.87 -0.81
N TRP A 285 3.10 19.70 -0.88
CA TRP A 285 3.14 18.69 0.18
C TRP A 285 4.11 17.58 -0.19
N SER A 286 4.69 16.95 0.83
CA SER A 286 5.64 15.85 0.66
C SER A 286 5.29 14.67 1.57
N HIS A 287 5.77 13.49 1.18
CA HIS A 287 5.92 12.37 2.11
C HIS A 287 7.13 12.65 2.97
N HIS A 288 6.93 12.87 4.26
CA HIS A 288 7.97 13.36 5.17
C HIS A 288 8.31 12.37 6.28
N GLU A 289 7.56 11.26 6.37
CA GLU A 289 7.76 10.20 7.33
C GLU A 289 9.06 9.43 7.06
N LYS A 290 9.88 9.26 8.10
CA LYS A 290 11.09 8.44 8.07
C LYS A 290 10.85 7.17 8.86
N THR A 291 10.77 6.05 8.17
CA THR A 291 10.53 4.76 8.82
C THR A 291 11.35 3.65 8.20
N VAL A 292 11.79 2.71 9.03
CA VAL A 292 12.32 1.41 8.61
C VAL A 292 11.61 0.34 9.40
N ILE A 293 10.87 -0.54 8.73
CA ILE A 293 10.09 -1.60 9.36
C ILE A 293 10.64 -2.94 8.87
N ILE A 294 11.03 -3.81 9.79
CA ILE A 294 11.59 -5.13 9.52
C ILE A 294 10.58 -6.20 9.96
N ASP A 295 10.22 -7.08 9.03
CA ASP A 295 9.34 -8.25 9.19
C ASP A 295 8.02 -7.93 9.93
N GLN A 296 7.52 -6.69 9.78
CA GLN A 296 6.36 -6.15 10.53
C GLN A 296 6.45 -6.30 12.06
N LYS A 297 7.66 -6.46 12.61
CA LYS A 297 7.90 -6.74 14.04
C LYS A 297 8.73 -5.65 14.71
N ILE A 298 9.68 -5.07 13.98
CA ILE A 298 10.56 -4.01 14.47
C ILE A 298 10.32 -2.77 13.62
N ALA A 299 10.07 -1.62 14.23
CA ALA A 299 9.88 -0.36 13.53
C ALA A 299 10.78 0.72 14.11
N PHE A 300 11.55 1.36 13.23
CA PHE A 300 12.27 2.59 13.48
C PHE A 300 11.43 3.75 12.96
N VAL A 301 11.17 4.75 13.80
CA VAL A 301 10.37 5.93 13.46
C VAL A 301 11.02 7.15 14.10
N GLY A 302 11.22 8.23 13.34
CA GLY A 302 11.82 9.44 13.88
C GLY A 302 12.05 10.55 12.85
N GLY A 303 13.02 11.42 13.14
CA GLY A 303 13.39 12.57 12.31
C GLY A 303 14.60 12.36 11.39
N ILE A 304 15.25 11.20 11.45
CA ILE A 304 16.53 10.93 10.77
C ILE A 304 16.25 10.18 9.46
N ASP A 305 16.39 10.88 8.34
CA ASP A 305 16.38 10.25 7.01
C ASP A 305 17.67 9.44 6.79
N LEU A 306 17.61 8.36 6.00
CA LEU A 306 18.79 7.59 5.57
C LEU A 306 19.51 8.28 4.40
N CYS A 307 20.05 9.48 4.64
CA CYS A 307 20.76 10.26 3.64
C CYS A 307 22.01 11.00 4.15
N PHE A 308 22.70 11.68 3.25
CA PHE A 308 23.88 12.48 3.57
C PHE A 308 23.58 13.57 4.63
N GLY A 309 24.59 13.84 5.46
CA GLY A 309 24.52 14.88 6.51
C GLY A 309 23.71 14.51 7.76
N ARG A 310 23.16 13.29 7.86
CA ARG A 310 22.36 12.86 9.04
C ARG A 310 23.15 12.05 10.05
N TRP A 311 24.25 11.42 9.63
CA TRP A 311 25.13 10.71 10.53
C TRP A 311 25.95 11.72 11.32
N ASP A 312 25.80 11.68 12.64
CA ASP A 312 26.60 12.45 13.59
C ASP A 312 26.61 11.72 14.94
N ASP A 313 27.55 12.06 15.81
CA ASP A 313 27.62 11.61 17.19
C ASP A 313 27.55 12.78 18.17
N ASP A 314 27.65 12.48 19.46
CA ASP A 314 27.48 13.49 20.50
C ASP A 314 28.59 14.56 20.49
N LEU A 315 29.64 14.37 19.68
CA LEU A 315 30.72 15.34 19.53
C LEU A 315 30.41 16.44 18.49
N MET A 316 29.42 16.26 17.61
CA MET A 316 28.93 17.27 16.66
C MET A 316 30.06 17.95 15.85
N ARG A 317 30.86 17.16 15.14
CA ARG A 317 32.12 17.60 14.51
C ARG A 317 32.01 17.99 13.04
#